data_AF-A0A8T3CEG2-F1
#
_entry.id   AF-A0A8T3CEG2-F1
#
_cell.length_a   1.000
_cell.length_b   1.000
_cell.length_c   1.000
_cell.angle_alpha   90.00
_cell.angle_beta   90.00
_cell.angle_gamma   90.00
#
_symmetry.space_group_name_H-M   'P 1'
#
loop_
_entity.id
_entity.type
_entity.pdbx_description
1 polymer ?
#
loop_
_entity_poly.entity_id
_entity_poly.type
_entity_poly.pdbx_seq_one_letter_code
_entity_poly.pdbx_strand_id
1 'polypeptide(L)'
;MANCHRHCLSAPVVALHVIILPQLLFALFAERGEFVRSENILISPFHFCMRSQGGEMACHSSPNSLLRLALGLMAACVYAPVALLMFTIMAYLFALCYDDKKVLWWSVAGQYLSSGLMVFGLTAFIVNYWNHIQLTDLTLAFHFTTLSCAEIMAAAALSNSSGKDFECKKSLTYTMP
;
A
#
# COMPACT_ATOMS: atom_id res chain seq x y z
N MET A 1 13.86 31.45 10.53
CA MET A 1 13.99 30.70 9.24
C MET A 1 13.77 29.19 9.37
N ALA A 2 13.92 28.60 10.57
CA ALA A 2 13.72 27.18 10.86
C ALA A 2 12.34 26.58 10.53
N ASN A 3 11.25 27.35 10.56
CA ASN A 3 9.89 26.83 10.27
C ASN A 3 9.61 26.68 8.76
N CYS A 4 10.23 27.50 7.92
CA CYS A 4 9.91 27.53 6.48
C CYS A 4 10.36 26.25 5.75
N HIS A 5 11.54 25.72 6.09
CA HIS A 5 12.04 24.46 5.52
C HIS A 5 11.24 23.22 5.97
N ARG A 6 10.67 23.25 7.19
CA ARG A 6 9.91 22.14 7.78
C ARG A 6 8.54 21.97 7.08
N HIS A 7 7.94 23.07 6.62
CA HIS A 7 6.71 23.05 5.84
C HIS A 7 6.93 22.61 4.38
N CYS A 8 8.08 22.92 3.78
CA CYS A 8 8.36 22.54 2.38
C CYS A 8 8.51 21.03 2.17
N LEU A 9 9.15 20.32 3.11
CA LEU A 9 9.41 18.88 2.95
C LEU A 9 8.28 17.98 3.48
N SER A 10 7.45 18.49 4.40
CA SER A 10 6.30 17.75 4.94
C SER A 10 5.07 17.80 4.01
N ALA A 11 4.87 18.91 3.29
CA ALA A 11 3.77 19.08 2.34
C ALA A 11 3.68 17.97 1.26
N PRO A 12 4.76 17.58 0.55
CA PRO A 12 4.67 16.52 -0.47
C PRO A 12 4.35 15.15 0.14
N VAL A 13 4.87 14.84 1.33
CA VAL A 13 4.57 13.58 2.01
C VAL A 13 3.11 13.49 2.41
N VAL A 14 2.55 14.57 2.99
CA VAL A 14 1.14 14.61 3.37
C VAL A 14 0.25 14.54 2.12
N ALA A 15 0.60 15.26 1.05
CA ALA A 15 -0.14 15.22 -0.22
C ALA A 15 -0.17 13.80 -0.81
N LEU A 16 0.96 13.08 -0.81
CA LEU A 16 1.01 11.68 -1.24
C LEU A 16 0.07 10.81 -0.42
N HIS A 17 0.07 10.91 0.91
CA HIS A 17 -0.83 10.11 1.74
C HIS A 17 -2.32 10.41 1.49
N VAL A 18 -2.66 11.68 1.23
CA VAL A 18 -4.02 12.11 0.85
C VAL A 18 -4.46 11.52 -0.50
N ILE A 19 -3.51 11.19 -1.39
CA ILE A 19 -3.79 10.56 -2.69
C ILE A 19 -3.84 9.04 -2.55
N ILE A 20 -2.84 8.44 -1.91
CA ILE A 20 -2.68 6.98 -1.76
C ILE A 20 -3.89 6.35 -1.07
N LEU A 21 -4.36 6.95 0.03
CA LEU A 21 -5.41 6.34 0.84
C LEU A 21 -6.74 6.21 0.07
N PRO A 22 -7.30 7.26 -0.56
CA PRO A 22 -8.47 7.13 -1.43
C PRO A 22 -8.26 6.18 -2.60
N GLN A 23 -7.08 6.16 -3.24
CA GLN A 23 -6.81 5.22 -4.33
C GLN A 23 -6.91 3.77 -3.86
N LEU A 24 -6.29 3.43 -2.71
CA LEU A 24 -6.37 2.09 -2.13
C LEU A 24 -7.81 1.75 -1.70
N LEU A 25 -8.51 2.70 -1.08
CA LEU A 25 -9.91 2.48 -0.70
C LEU A 25 -10.79 2.25 -1.92
N PHE A 26 -10.59 3.02 -2.99
CA PHE A 26 -11.32 2.86 -4.24
C PHE A 26 -11.01 1.49 -4.88
N ALA A 27 -9.74 1.14 -5.04
CA ALA A 27 -9.31 -0.14 -5.62
C ALA A 27 -9.84 -1.35 -4.84
N LEU A 28 -9.80 -1.30 -3.51
CA LEU A 28 -10.11 -2.46 -2.67
C LEU A 28 -11.59 -2.57 -2.28
N PHE A 29 -12.31 -1.46 -2.19
CA PHE A 29 -13.72 -1.47 -1.76
C PHE A 29 -14.69 -1.11 -2.88
N ALA A 30 -14.39 -0.11 -3.72
CA ALA A 30 -15.30 0.28 -4.81
C ALA A 30 -15.26 -0.72 -5.97
N GLU A 31 -14.06 -1.16 -6.36
CA GLU A 31 -13.86 -2.22 -7.36
C GLU A 31 -13.91 -3.64 -6.78
N ARG A 32 -14.37 -3.78 -5.51
CA ARG A 32 -14.46 -5.04 -4.78
C ARG A 32 -13.14 -5.82 -4.68
N GLY A 33 -12.00 -5.16 -4.90
CA GLY A 33 -10.69 -5.80 -4.94
C GLY A 33 -10.57 -6.83 -6.08
N GLU A 34 -11.30 -6.66 -7.18
CA GLU A 34 -11.18 -7.53 -8.34
C GLU A 34 -9.99 -7.06 -9.17
N PHE A 35 -8.94 -7.87 -9.29
CA PHE A 35 -7.71 -7.50 -10.00
C PHE A 35 -7.71 -7.92 -11.47
N VAL A 36 -8.42 -8.99 -11.79
CA VAL A 36 -8.64 -9.45 -13.16
C VAL A 36 -10.14 -9.62 -13.37
N ARG A 37 -10.68 -8.96 -14.38
CA ARG A 37 -12.09 -9.08 -14.77
C ARG A 37 -12.16 -9.32 -16.28
N SER A 38 -12.64 -10.50 -16.64
CA SER A 38 -12.88 -10.96 -18.00
C SER A 38 -14.29 -11.54 -18.10
N GLU A 39 -14.84 -11.73 -19.30
CA GLU A 39 -16.19 -12.30 -19.49
C GLU A 39 -16.33 -13.72 -18.92
N ASN A 40 -15.20 -14.43 -18.82
CA ASN A 40 -15.14 -15.84 -18.42
C ASN A 40 -14.44 -16.06 -17.07
N ILE A 41 -13.73 -15.06 -16.54
CA ILE A 41 -12.87 -15.21 -15.36
C ILE A 41 -12.91 -13.92 -14.54
N LEU A 42 -13.10 -14.06 -13.24
CA LEU A 42 -13.04 -12.97 -12.28
C LEU A 42 -12.15 -13.40 -11.11
N ILE A 43 -11.05 -12.68 -10.91
CA ILE A 43 -10.03 -13.00 -9.91
C ILE A 43 -9.89 -11.84 -8.94
N SER A 44 -10.13 -12.13 -7.67
CA SER A 44 -9.91 -11.27 -6.54
C SER A 44 -8.98 -11.96 -5.54
N PRO A 45 -8.24 -11.24 -4.68
CA PRO A 45 -7.49 -11.83 -3.58
C PRO A 45 -8.34 -12.73 -2.66
N PHE A 46 -9.67 -12.57 -2.63
CA PHE A 46 -10.57 -13.39 -1.80
C PHE A 46 -11.24 -14.55 -2.53
N HIS A 47 -11.45 -14.43 -3.83
CA HIS A 47 -12.26 -15.37 -4.57
C HIS A 47 -11.80 -15.51 -6.01
N PHE A 48 -11.84 -16.74 -6.49
CA PHE A 48 -11.64 -17.09 -7.88
C PHE A 48 -12.97 -17.57 -8.45
N CYS A 49 -13.51 -16.83 -9.41
CA CYS A 49 -14.74 -17.18 -10.09
C CYS A 49 -14.46 -17.42 -11.57
N MET A 50 -14.97 -18.52 -12.08
CA MET A 50 -14.87 -18.88 -13.48
C MET A 50 -16.27 -19.17 -14.02
N ARG A 51 -16.52 -18.79 -15.26
CA ARG A 51 -17.78 -19.10 -15.93
C ARG A 51 -17.91 -20.62 -16.09
N SER A 52 -18.93 -21.18 -15.46
CA SER A 52 -19.26 -22.61 -15.58
C SER A 52 -19.83 -22.89 -16.97
N GLN A 53 -19.76 -24.15 -17.43
CA GLN A 53 -20.32 -24.57 -18.72
C GLN A 53 -21.84 -24.28 -18.86
N GLY A 54 -22.55 -24.07 -17.74
CA GLY A 54 -23.95 -23.67 -17.71
C GLY A 54 -24.22 -22.16 -17.89
N GLY A 55 -23.19 -21.34 -18.12
CA GLY A 55 -23.32 -19.89 -18.33
C GLY A 55 -23.39 -19.05 -17.05
N GLU A 56 -23.50 -19.65 -15.87
CA GLU A 56 -23.42 -18.98 -14.58
C GLU A 56 -21.96 -18.88 -14.08
N MET A 57 -21.62 -17.76 -13.42
CA MET A 57 -20.32 -17.59 -12.76
C MET A 57 -20.27 -18.46 -11.49
N ALA A 58 -19.41 -19.47 -11.48
CA ALA A 58 -19.21 -20.32 -10.33
C ALA A 58 -17.94 -19.90 -9.58
N CYS A 59 -18.11 -19.38 -8.36
CA CYS A 59 -17.00 -19.03 -7.48
C CYS A 59 -16.52 -20.28 -6.74
N HIS A 60 -15.29 -20.72 -7.05
CA HIS A 60 -14.74 -21.92 -6.45
C HIS A 60 -14.11 -21.58 -5.09
N SER A 61 -14.81 -21.90 -4.00
CA SER A 61 -14.19 -22.00 -2.67
C SER A 61 -13.35 -23.28 -2.64
N SER A 62 -12.15 -23.23 -3.23
CA SER A 62 -11.26 -24.38 -3.41
C SER A 62 -11.21 -25.27 -2.17
N PRO A 63 -11.44 -26.59 -2.28
CA PRO A 63 -11.41 -27.50 -1.13
C PRO A 63 -9.99 -27.69 -0.55
N ASN A 64 -8.96 -27.26 -1.28
CA ASN A 64 -7.56 -27.39 -0.86
C ASN A 64 -7.21 -26.35 0.21
N SER A 65 -6.89 -26.81 1.42
CA SER A 65 -6.52 -25.95 2.56
C SER A 65 -5.32 -25.04 2.25
N LEU A 66 -4.33 -25.53 1.50
CA LEU A 66 -3.17 -24.74 1.07
C LEU A 66 -3.56 -23.57 0.17
N LEU A 67 -4.48 -23.77 -0.79
CA LEU A 67 -4.91 -22.70 -1.69
C LEU A 67 -5.74 -21.65 -0.93
N ARG A 68 -6.59 -22.09 0.02
CA ARG A 68 -7.31 -21.18 0.92
C ARG A 68 -6.37 -20.36 1.79
N LEU A 69 -5.32 -20.98 2.33
CA LEU A 69 -4.32 -20.28 3.11
C LEU A 69 -3.55 -19.26 2.25
N ALA A 70 -3.17 -19.63 1.04
CA ALA A 70 -2.50 -18.73 0.09
C ALA A 70 -3.40 -17.53 -0.28
N LEU A 71 -4.67 -17.77 -0.59
CA LEU A 71 -5.67 -16.72 -0.85
C LEU A 71 -5.84 -15.80 0.36
N GLY A 72 -6.02 -16.36 1.55
CA GLY A 72 -6.14 -15.58 2.78
C GLY A 72 -4.89 -14.75 3.07
N LEU A 73 -3.70 -15.29 2.82
CA LEU A 73 -2.44 -14.57 2.98
C LEU A 73 -2.30 -13.44 1.96
N MET A 74 -2.62 -13.69 0.69
CA MET A 74 -2.61 -12.65 -0.36
C MET A 74 -3.59 -11.52 -0.02
N ALA A 75 -4.81 -11.86 0.41
CA ALA A 75 -5.79 -10.88 0.87
C ALA A 75 -5.27 -10.08 2.07
N ALA A 76 -4.71 -10.75 3.09
CA ALA A 76 -4.12 -10.07 4.24
C ALA A 76 -2.99 -9.11 3.80
N CYS A 77 -2.13 -9.53 2.87
CA CYS A 77 -1.03 -8.72 2.36
C CYS A 77 -1.48 -7.51 1.53
N VAL A 78 -2.70 -7.52 0.98
CA VAL A 78 -3.26 -6.39 0.22
C VAL A 78 -4.07 -5.45 1.12
N TYR A 79 -4.78 -5.98 2.12
CA TYR A 79 -5.66 -5.17 3.01
C TYR A 79 -4.95 -4.66 4.27
N ALA A 80 -4.01 -5.42 4.84
CA ALA A 80 -3.21 -4.95 5.99
C ALA A 80 -2.44 -3.65 5.72
N PRO A 81 -1.86 -3.44 4.52
CA PRO A 81 -1.29 -2.15 4.11
C PRO A 81 -2.19 -0.94 4.34
N VAL A 82 -3.51 -1.06 4.14
CA VAL A 82 -4.45 0.06 4.36
C VAL A 82 -4.50 0.46 5.84
N ALA A 83 -4.64 -0.53 6.72
CA ALA A 83 -4.65 -0.30 8.16
C ALA A 83 -3.29 0.25 8.65
N LEU A 84 -2.19 -0.31 8.15
CA LEU A 84 -0.84 0.19 8.43
C LEU A 84 -0.68 1.63 7.95
N LEU A 85 -1.17 1.97 6.76
CA LEU A 85 -1.05 3.32 6.21
C LEU A 85 -1.77 4.36 7.07
N MET A 86 -2.96 4.03 7.58
CA MET A 86 -3.67 4.89 8.53
C MET A 86 -2.84 5.15 9.79
N PHE A 87 -2.22 4.10 10.34
CA PHE A 87 -1.33 4.23 11.48
C PHE A 87 -0.08 5.07 11.16
N THR A 88 0.52 4.87 9.99
CA THR A 88 1.73 5.62 9.59
C THR A 88 1.45 7.08 9.33
N ILE A 89 0.29 7.43 8.78
CA ILE A 89 -0.16 8.82 8.59
C ILE A 89 -0.27 9.50 9.96
N MET A 90 -0.97 8.87 10.90
CA MET A 90 -1.13 9.43 12.24
C MET A 90 0.23 9.58 12.92
N ALA A 91 1.07 8.55 12.92
CA ALA A 91 2.42 8.61 13.49
C ALA A 91 3.27 9.72 12.83
N TYR A 92 3.18 9.90 11.52
CA TYR A 92 3.89 10.96 10.80
C TYR A 92 3.43 12.36 11.25
N LEU A 93 2.11 12.59 11.34
CA LEU A 93 1.55 13.84 11.82
C LEU A 93 1.95 14.13 13.27
N PHE A 94 1.90 13.12 14.14
CA PHE A 94 2.39 13.24 15.52
C PHE A 94 3.86 13.61 15.58
N ALA A 95 4.70 12.96 14.78
CA ALA A 95 6.12 13.27 14.71
C ALA A 95 6.39 14.71 14.24
N LEU A 96 5.58 15.22 13.30
CA LEU A 96 5.67 16.62 12.85
C LEU A 96 5.26 17.62 13.94
N CYS A 97 4.19 17.33 14.69
CA CYS A 97 3.68 18.21 15.75
C CYS A 97 4.59 18.25 16.98
N TYR A 98 5.14 17.11 17.39
CA TYR A 98 5.92 16.98 18.63
C TYR A 98 7.43 16.94 18.41
N ASP A 99 7.90 17.00 17.16
CA ASP A 99 9.33 16.91 16.80
C ASP A 99 9.99 15.62 17.35
N ASP A 100 9.22 14.52 17.40
CA ASP A 100 9.68 13.23 17.93
C ASP A 100 10.23 12.33 16.80
N LYS A 101 11.55 12.21 16.80
CA LYS A 101 12.29 11.37 15.84
C LYS A 101 11.97 9.89 15.93
N LYS A 102 11.68 9.36 17.13
CA LYS A 102 11.39 7.94 17.30
C LYS A 102 10.07 7.61 16.63
N VAL A 103 9.07 8.47 16.80
CA VAL A 103 7.77 8.34 16.15
C VAL A 103 7.89 8.48 14.63
N LEU A 104 8.74 9.40 14.14
CA LEU A 104 9.02 9.53 12.71
C LEU A 104 9.60 8.25 12.13
N TRP A 105 10.58 7.66 12.80
CA TRP A 105 11.21 6.41 12.36
C TRP A 105 10.21 5.24 12.32
N TRP A 106 9.32 5.14 13.32
CA TRP A 106 8.24 4.16 13.32
C TRP A 106 7.28 4.35 12.14
N SER A 107 6.93 5.59 11.79
CA SER A 107 6.13 5.86 10.60
C SER A 107 6.83 5.41 9.32
N VAL A 108 8.11 5.75 9.14
CA VAL A 108 8.91 5.33 7.98
C VAL A 108 8.99 3.81 7.89
N ALA A 109 9.29 3.12 9.00
CA ALA A 109 9.34 1.67 9.05
C ALA A 109 7.99 1.04 8.69
N GLY A 110 6.88 1.59 9.18
CA GLY A 110 5.54 1.14 8.83
C GLY A 110 5.19 1.36 7.36
N GLN A 111 5.64 2.46 6.74
CA GLN A 111 5.44 2.71 5.31
C GLN A 111 6.21 1.69 4.47
N TYR A 112 7.46 1.38 4.81
CA TYR A 112 8.23 0.31 4.15
C TYR A 112 7.60 -1.06 4.34
N LEU A 113 7.11 -1.38 5.54
CA LEU A 113 6.43 -2.65 5.81
C LEU A 113 5.14 -2.76 4.98
N SER A 114 4.35 -1.68 4.92
CA SER A 114 3.13 -1.60 4.11
C SER A 114 3.42 -1.82 2.63
N SER A 115 4.43 -1.12 2.08
CA SER A 115 4.87 -1.30 0.70
C SER A 115 5.37 -2.73 0.44
N GLY A 116 6.18 -3.30 1.35
CA GLY A 116 6.68 -4.67 1.24
C GLY A 116 5.56 -5.72 1.24
N LEU A 117 4.55 -5.55 2.09
CA LEU A 117 3.35 -6.40 2.11
C LEU A 117 2.59 -6.31 0.79
N MET A 118 2.42 -5.11 0.23
CA MET A 118 1.77 -4.94 -1.08
C MET A 118 2.56 -5.60 -2.20
N VAL A 119 3.88 -5.40 -2.28
CA VAL A 119 4.74 -6.04 -3.29
C VAL A 119 4.64 -7.55 -3.17
N PHE A 120 4.73 -8.09 -1.96
CA PHE A 120 4.61 -9.53 -1.73
C PHE A 120 3.24 -10.06 -2.16
N GLY A 121 2.15 -9.39 -1.75
CA GLY A 121 0.79 -9.78 -2.12
C GLY A 121 0.54 -9.74 -3.62
N LEU A 122 0.97 -8.67 -4.30
CA LEU A 122 0.86 -8.51 -5.75
C LEU A 122 1.73 -9.54 -6.49
N THR A 123 2.96 -9.79 -6.04
CA THR A 123 3.83 -10.79 -6.65
C THR A 123 3.27 -12.19 -6.48
N ALA A 124 2.80 -12.54 -5.28
CA ALA A 124 2.14 -13.82 -5.02
C ALA A 124 0.88 -13.98 -5.90
N PHE A 125 0.10 -12.92 -6.08
CA PHE A 125 -1.05 -12.93 -6.98
C PHE A 125 -0.63 -13.23 -8.42
N ILE A 126 0.35 -12.49 -8.94
CA ILE A 126 0.86 -12.65 -10.30
C ILE A 126 1.42 -14.06 -10.52
N VAL A 127 2.19 -14.59 -9.58
CA VAL A 127 2.78 -15.94 -9.68
C VAL A 127 1.70 -17.03 -9.66
N ASN A 128 0.70 -16.91 -8.77
CA ASN A 128 -0.37 -17.92 -8.68
C ASN A 128 -1.30 -17.93 -9.91
N TYR A 129 -1.52 -16.76 -10.52
CA TYR A 129 -2.47 -16.62 -11.64
C TYR A 129 -1.78 -16.34 -12.97
N TRP A 130 -0.45 -16.51 -13.08
CA TRP A 130 0.34 -16.16 -14.25
C TRP A 130 -0.24 -16.69 -15.57
N ASN A 131 -0.69 -17.95 -15.57
CA ASN A 131 -1.25 -18.60 -16.76
C ASN A 131 -2.66 -18.11 -17.14
N HIS A 132 -3.33 -17.38 -16.24
CA HIS A 132 -4.69 -16.88 -16.41
C HIS A 132 -4.76 -15.36 -16.58
N ILE A 133 -3.65 -14.64 -16.37
CA ILE A 133 -3.59 -13.18 -16.49
C ILE A 133 -3.34 -12.81 -17.95
N GLN A 134 -4.32 -12.16 -18.57
CA GLN A 134 -4.12 -11.38 -19.78
C GLN A 134 -4.01 -9.90 -19.40
N LEU A 135 -3.04 -9.18 -19.96
CA LEU A 135 -2.84 -7.76 -19.66
C LEU A 135 -4.07 -6.89 -20.01
N THR A 136 -4.90 -7.33 -20.95
CA THR A 136 -6.15 -6.66 -21.34
C THR A 136 -7.25 -6.77 -20.30
N ASP A 137 -7.16 -7.76 -19.42
CA ASP A 137 -8.21 -8.12 -18.46
C ASP A 137 -7.89 -7.60 -17.05
N LEU A 138 -6.77 -6.87 -16.90
CA LEU A 138 -6.39 -6.20 -15.66
C LEU A 138 -7.31 -5.02 -15.40
N THR A 139 -7.84 -4.97 -14.18
CA THR A 139 -8.77 -3.92 -13.77
C THR A 139 -8.05 -2.65 -13.34
N LEU A 140 -8.82 -1.57 -13.22
CA LEU A 140 -8.37 -0.34 -12.57
C LEU A 140 -7.89 -0.59 -11.13
N ALA A 141 -8.48 -1.54 -10.40
CA ALA A 141 -8.07 -1.88 -9.05
C ALA A 141 -6.63 -2.38 -8.98
N PHE A 142 -6.23 -3.26 -9.90
CA PHE A 142 -4.85 -3.74 -9.97
C PHE A 142 -3.87 -2.60 -10.26
N HIS A 143 -4.21 -1.73 -11.22
CA HIS A 143 -3.38 -0.58 -11.58
C HIS A 143 -3.25 0.42 -10.42
N PHE A 144 -4.35 0.78 -9.75
CA PHE A 144 -4.30 1.67 -8.60
C PHE A 144 -3.51 1.06 -7.44
N THR A 145 -3.69 -0.23 -7.15
CA THR A 145 -2.94 -0.91 -6.08
C THR A 145 -1.44 -0.92 -6.38
N THR A 146 -1.06 -1.15 -7.64
CA THR A 146 0.35 -1.13 -8.07
C THR A 146 0.93 0.29 -8.00
N LEU A 147 0.17 1.30 -8.44
CA LEU A 147 0.56 2.71 -8.36
C LEU A 147 0.75 3.15 -6.90
N SER A 148 -0.21 2.86 -6.03
CA SER A 148 -0.15 3.18 -4.61
C SER A 148 1.07 2.53 -3.93
N CYS A 149 1.49 1.33 -4.37
CA CYS A 149 2.71 0.71 -3.87
C CYS A 149 3.96 1.56 -4.15
N ALA A 150 4.08 2.11 -5.36
CA ALA A 150 5.19 3.00 -5.74
C ALA A 150 5.12 4.34 -4.97
N GLU A 151 3.93 4.90 -4.83
CA GLU A 151 3.71 6.15 -4.09
C GLU A 151 4.03 6.01 -2.59
N ILE A 152 3.67 4.89 -1.95
CA ILE A 152 4.04 4.61 -0.55
C ILE A 152 5.55 4.54 -0.40
N MET A 153 6.25 3.89 -1.33
CA MET A 153 7.71 3.80 -1.30
C MET A 153 8.38 5.18 -1.50
N ALA A 154 7.83 6.02 -2.38
CA ALA A 154 8.25 7.40 -2.54
C ALA A 154 7.99 8.22 -1.26
N ALA A 155 6.82 8.07 -0.64
CA ALA A 155 6.48 8.72 0.63
C ALA A 155 7.42 8.29 1.75
N ALA A 156 7.80 7.01 1.82
CA ALA A 156 8.74 6.49 2.80
C ALA A 156 10.14 7.07 2.60
N ALA A 157 10.61 7.15 1.35
CA ALA A 157 11.89 7.75 1.02
C ALA A 157 11.94 9.24 1.38
N LEU A 158 10.89 10.00 1.04
CA LEU A 158 10.77 11.43 1.38
C LEU A 158 10.69 11.65 2.91
N SER A 159 9.91 10.82 3.60
CA SER A 159 9.80 10.85 5.06
C SER A 159 11.15 10.57 5.74
N ASN A 160 11.93 9.63 5.19
CA ASN A 160 13.26 9.30 5.68
C ASN A 160 14.28 10.43 5.43
N SER A 161 14.22 11.09 4.26
CA SER A 161 15.05 12.28 4.01
C SER A 161 14.71 13.42 4.97
N SER A 162 13.42 13.60 5.28
CA SER A 162 12.96 14.58 6.28
C SER A 162 13.57 14.32 7.65
N GLY A 163 13.63 13.06 8.07
CA GLY A 163 14.28 12.64 9.32
C GLY A 163 15.76 13.04 9.42
N LYS A 164 16.50 12.98 8.32
CA LYS A 164 17.93 13.35 8.29
C LYS A 164 18.14 14.86 8.44
N ASP A 165 17.26 15.68 7.88
CA ASP A 165 17.32 17.14 8.05
C ASP A 165 17.05 17.57 9.50
N PHE A 166 16.24 16.82 10.26
CA PHE A 166 16.07 17.02 11.71
C PHE A 166 17.37 16.75 12.49
N GLU A 167 18.26 15.89 12.01
CA GLU A 167 19.55 15.61 12.65
C GLU A 167 20.54 16.76 12.44
N CYS A 168 20.67 17.20 11.20
CA CYS A 168 21.57 18.30 10.82
C CYS A 168 21.24 19.58 11.60
N LYS A 169 19.95 19.91 11.69
CA LYS A 169 19.49 21.12 12.39
C LYS A 169 19.69 21.05 13.91
N LYS A 170 19.44 19.88 14.51
CA LYS A 170 19.64 19.70 15.95
C LYS A 170 21.12 19.84 16.32
N SER A 171 22.04 19.27 15.52
CA SER A 171 23.49 19.38 15.74
C SER A 171 24.01 20.82 15.67
N LEU A 172 23.44 21.66 14.81
CA LEU A 172 23.80 23.08 14.69
C LEU A 172 23.34 23.92 15.90
N THR A 173 22.22 23.57 16.53
CA THR A 173 21.72 24.31 17.70
C THR A 173 22.53 24.04 18.98
N TYR A 174 23.20 22.88 19.08
CA TYR A 174 24.04 22.53 20.24
C TYR A 174 25.52 22.89 20.07
N THR A 175 25.92 23.52 18.96
CA THR A 175 27.31 23.92 18.68
C THR A 175 27.53 25.43 18.64
N MET A 176 26.53 26.24 19.02
CA MET A 176 26.76 27.67 19.28
C MET A 176 26.94 27.90 20.79
N PRO A 177 28.16 28.27 21.24
CA PRO A 177 28.41 28.71 22.61
C PRO A 177 27.78 30.07 22.92
#